data_AF-A0A2E4DY16-F1
#
_entry.id   AF-A0A2E4DY16-F1
#
_cell.length_a   1.000
_cell.length_b   1.000
_cell.length_c   1.000
_cell.angle_alpha   90.00
_cell.angle_beta   90.00
_cell.angle_gamma   90.00
#
_symmetry.space_group_name_H-M   'P 1'
#
loop_
_entity.id
_entity.type
_entity.pdbx_description
1 polymer ?
#
loop_
_entity_poly.entity_id
_entity_poly.type
_entity_poly.pdbx_seq_one_letter_code
_entity_poly.pdbx_strand_id
1 'polypeptide(L)'
;MRILLLITSIILAQSKYPADSVLTSPNTTIIEKAAILPIAGWQRLSHNTRLLDCQFYPSCSHYGALAIKENGLLKGLPMTADRIVRCNPSAFFNHLHMRGGFHDADGRLIDQPTSHLIASKKKSPIVAGILSAIVPGAGRVYAGRWFDGFMGFVMVYLTASSAIDASKRDNDFGKSFAYSMAAIFYTGEIYGAYRSAKYYQPQ
;
A
#
# COMPACT_ATOMS: atom_id res chain seq x y z
N MET A 1 -12.86 -19.84 27.42
CA MET A 1 -11.48 -20.35 27.58
C MET A 1 -10.73 -20.51 26.25
N ARG A 2 -11.29 -21.16 25.21
CA ARG A 2 -10.63 -21.28 23.88
C ARG A 2 -10.40 -19.96 23.14
N ILE A 3 -11.35 -19.03 23.19
CA ILE A 3 -11.20 -17.69 22.59
C ILE A 3 -10.13 -16.88 23.34
N LEU A 4 -10.12 -16.96 24.68
CA LEU A 4 -9.11 -16.30 25.51
C LEU A 4 -7.70 -16.87 25.25
N LEU A 5 -7.58 -18.20 25.06
CA LEU A 5 -6.35 -18.86 24.66
C LEU A 5 -5.89 -18.48 23.24
N LEU A 6 -6.82 -18.32 22.30
CA LEU A 6 -6.51 -17.81 20.95
C LEU A 6 -6.00 -16.37 21.01
N ILE A 7 -6.65 -15.51 21.81
CA ILE A 7 -6.24 -14.12 22.01
C ILE A 7 -4.86 -14.05 22.69
N THR A 8 -4.60 -14.86 23.73
CA THR A 8 -3.30 -14.88 24.40
C THR A 8 -2.19 -15.50 23.55
N SER A 9 -2.49 -16.48 22.70
CA SER A 9 -1.53 -17.00 21.70
C SER A 9 -1.22 -16.00 20.58
N ILE A 10 -2.15 -15.10 20.23
CA ILE A 10 -1.89 -13.99 19.31
C ILE A 10 -0.98 -12.93 19.97
N ILE A 11 -1.15 -12.69 21.28
CA ILE A 11 -0.35 -11.72 22.05
C ILE A 11 1.07 -12.22 22.34
N LEU A 12 1.26 -13.53 22.51
CA LEU A 12 2.55 -14.18 22.77
C LEU A 12 3.22 -14.75 21.50
N ALA A 13 2.69 -14.44 20.32
CA ALA A 13 3.25 -14.90 19.05
C ALA A 13 4.67 -14.34 18.86
N GLN A 14 5.66 -15.24 18.79
CA GLN A 14 6.98 -14.94 18.24
C GLN A 14 6.81 -14.14 16.94
N SER A 15 7.73 -13.20 16.65
CA SER A 15 7.67 -12.35 15.44
C SER A 15 7.97 -13.14 14.16
N LYS A 16 7.16 -14.16 13.88
CA LYS A 16 7.28 -15.02 12.71
C LYS A 16 6.99 -14.23 11.45
N TYR A 17 6.04 -13.30 11.52
CA TYR A 17 5.70 -12.44 10.40
C TYR A 17 6.10 -10.99 10.65
N PRO A 18 6.49 -10.25 9.60
CA PRO A 18 6.95 -8.86 9.71
C PRO A 18 5.96 -7.92 10.43
N ALA A 19 4.66 -8.09 10.20
CA ALA A 19 3.61 -7.31 10.84
C ALA A 19 3.51 -7.57 12.35
N ASP A 20 3.93 -8.74 12.81
CA ASP A 20 3.91 -9.09 14.24
C ASP A 20 4.87 -8.19 15.04
N SER A 21 5.93 -7.67 14.42
CA SER A 21 6.85 -6.70 15.07
C SER A 21 6.16 -5.39 15.47
N VAL A 22 5.09 -5.00 14.76
CA VAL A 22 4.30 -3.80 15.09
C VAL A 22 3.29 -4.12 16.19
N LEU A 23 2.74 -5.34 16.21
CA LEU A 23 1.81 -5.79 17.24
C LEU A 23 2.47 -5.94 18.62
N THR A 24 3.71 -6.45 18.64
CA THR A 24 4.48 -6.68 19.88
C THR A 24 5.22 -5.45 20.39
N SER A 25 5.35 -4.41 19.57
CA SER A 25 6.03 -3.17 19.95
C SER A 25 5.34 -2.47 21.13
N PRO A 26 6.10 -2.07 22.18
CA PRO A 26 5.54 -1.30 23.30
C PRO A 26 5.26 0.16 22.92
N ASN A 27 5.94 0.68 21.89
CA ASN A 27 5.83 2.07 21.45
C ASN A 27 4.71 2.30 20.43
N THR A 28 3.87 1.29 20.18
CA THR A 28 2.80 1.34 19.17
C THR A 28 1.45 1.49 19.83
N THR A 29 0.64 2.42 19.31
CA THR A 29 -0.69 2.73 19.84
C THR A 29 -1.69 1.60 19.61
N ILE A 30 -2.78 1.57 20.39
CA ILE A 30 -3.86 0.57 20.21
C ILE A 30 -4.48 0.67 18.81
N ILE A 31 -4.59 1.89 18.27
CA ILE A 31 -5.16 2.15 16.94
C ILE A 31 -4.25 1.57 15.84
N GLU A 32 -2.93 1.75 15.95
CA GLU A 32 -1.98 1.15 15.03
C GLU A 32 -2.00 -0.38 15.08
N LYS A 33 -2.10 -0.96 16.29
CA LYS A 33 -2.24 -2.41 16.44
C LYS A 33 -3.51 -2.91 15.79
N ALA A 34 -4.64 -2.23 16.00
CA ALA A 34 -5.91 -2.57 15.36
C ALA A 34 -5.82 -2.50 13.82
N ALA A 35 -5.16 -1.47 13.28
CA ALA A 35 -4.95 -1.33 11.84
C ALA A 35 -4.02 -2.39 11.23
N ILE A 36 -3.05 -2.89 11.99
CA ILE A 36 -2.11 -3.93 11.56
C ILE A 36 -2.73 -5.34 11.63
N LEU A 37 -3.72 -5.58 12.49
CA LEU A 37 -4.33 -6.92 12.65
C LEU A 37 -4.78 -7.56 11.33
N PRO A 38 -5.47 -6.86 10.40
CA PRO A 38 -5.80 -7.43 9.09
C PRO A 38 -4.55 -7.79 8.27
N ILE A 39 -3.51 -6.94 8.29
CA ILE A 39 -2.24 -7.19 7.58
C ILE A 39 -1.55 -8.42 8.16
N ALA A 40 -1.50 -8.55 9.48
CA ALA A 40 -0.90 -9.70 10.15
C ALA A 40 -1.72 -10.98 9.91
N GLY A 41 -3.05 -10.88 9.90
CA GLY A 41 -3.93 -11.99 9.52
C GLY A 41 -3.68 -12.46 8.08
N TRP A 42 -3.58 -11.52 7.14
CA TRP A 42 -3.24 -11.82 5.75
C TRP A 42 -1.85 -12.46 5.61
N GLN A 43 -0.84 -11.98 6.34
CA GLN A 43 0.50 -12.57 6.29
C GLN A 43 0.53 -14.03 6.73
N ARG A 44 -0.28 -14.42 7.72
CA ARG A 44 -0.41 -15.82 8.17
C ARG A 44 -1.02 -16.73 7.09
N LEU A 45 -1.77 -16.18 6.14
CA LEU A 45 -2.32 -16.92 5.00
C LEU A 45 -1.36 -16.89 3.82
N SER A 46 -0.93 -15.70 3.39
CA SER A 46 -0.17 -15.51 2.16
C SER A 46 1.23 -16.12 2.21
N HIS A 47 1.94 -16.02 3.34
CA HIS A 47 3.32 -16.51 3.44
C HIS A 47 3.43 -18.04 3.57
N ASN A 48 2.30 -18.74 3.69
CA ASN A 48 2.27 -20.20 3.78
C ASN A 48 1.91 -20.88 2.43
N THR A 49 1.76 -20.12 1.35
CA THR A 49 1.48 -20.65 0.00
C THR A 49 2.16 -19.84 -1.09
N ARG A 50 2.80 -20.51 -2.05
CA ARG A 50 3.44 -19.86 -3.22
C ARG A 50 2.43 -19.24 -4.19
N LEU A 51 1.16 -19.64 -4.13
CA LEU A 51 0.10 -19.09 -4.99
C LEU A 51 -0.18 -17.61 -4.72
N LEU A 52 0.21 -17.11 -3.55
CA LEU A 52 -0.02 -15.74 -3.10
C LEU A 52 1.29 -14.96 -2.98
N ASP A 53 2.35 -15.42 -3.65
CA ASP A 53 3.62 -14.72 -3.68
C ASP A 53 3.47 -13.36 -4.35
N CYS A 54 4.03 -12.35 -3.70
CA CYS A 54 4.02 -11.00 -4.22
C CYS A 54 5.20 -10.82 -5.18
N GLN A 55 4.97 -10.15 -6.31
CA GLN A 55 6.03 -9.80 -7.28
C GLN A 55 7.12 -8.87 -6.72
N PHE A 56 6.88 -8.28 -5.55
CA PHE A 56 7.77 -7.32 -4.93
C PHE A 56 8.45 -7.83 -3.65
N TYR A 57 9.62 -7.27 -3.37
CA TYR A 57 10.33 -7.34 -2.10
C TYR A 57 10.51 -5.93 -1.48
N PRO A 58 10.11 -5.71 -0.22
CA PRO A 58 9.22 -6.56 0.57
C PRO A 58 7.84 -6.74 -0.10
N SER A 59 7.12 -7.81 0.27
CA SER A 59 5.75 -8.06 -0.20
C SER A 59 4.82 -6.90 0.15
N CYS A 60 3.70 -6.71 -0.56
CA CYS A 60 2.78 -5.58 -0.30
C CYS A 60 2.31 -5.50 1.16
N SER A 61 2.05 -6.64 1.80
CA SER A 61 1.65 -6.69 3.21
C SER A 61 2.80 -6.33 4.16
N HIS A 62 4.01 -6.81 3.87
CA HIS A 62 5.22 -6.44 4.62
C HIS A 62 5.51 -4.94 4.44
N TYR A 63 5.47 -4.43 3.20
CA TYR A 63 5.61 -3.02 2.89
C TYR A 63 4.62 -2.17 3.70
N GLY A 64 3.35 -2.58 3.77
CA GLY A 64 2.34 -1.84 4.51
C GLY A 64 2.62 -1.81 6.02
N ALA A 65 3.06 -2.94 6.59
CA ALA A 65 3.49 -2.98 7.98
C ALA A 65 4.68 -2.05 8.25
N LEU A 66 5.70 -2.03 7.38
CA LEU A 66 6.83 -1.10 7.49
C LEU A 66 6.41 0.36 7.31
N ALA A 67 5.58 0.66 6.32
CA ALA A 67 5.12 2.01 6.06
C ALA A 67 4.37 2.61 7.26
N ILE A 68 3.49 1.82 7.90
CA ILE A 68 2.79 2.22 9.13
C ILE A 68 3.78 2.34 10.31
N LYS A 69 4.69 1.38 10.48
CA LYS A 69 5.69 1.40 11.55
C LYS A 69 6.60 2.63 11.48
N GLU A 70 7.04 3.00 10.29
CA GLU A 70 8.00 4.08 10.07
C GLU A 70 7.35 5.48 10.00
N ASN A 71 6.08 5.57 9.55
CA ASN A 71 5.46 6.86 9.23
C ASN A 71 4.11 7.10 9.92
N GLY A 72 3.64 6.16 10.76
CA GLY A 72 2.31 6.19 11.38
C GLY A 72 1.17 5.95 10.39
N LEU A 73 -0.07 5.89 10.88
CA LEU A 73 -1.24 5.55 10.06
C LEU A 73 -1.54 6.57 8.96
N LEU A 74 -1.45 7.87 9.27
CA LEU A 74 -1.86 8.94 8.34
C LEU A 74 -1.03 8.95 7.05
N LYS A 75 0.23 8.53 7.10
CA LYS A 75 1.10 8.43 5.91
C LYS A 75 1.27 6.97 5.45
N GLY A 76 1.36 6.03 6.38
CA GLY A 76 1.54 4.62 6.09
C GLY A 76 0.37 3.99 5.32
N LEU A 77 -0.86 4.38 5.61
CA LEU A 77 -2.03 3.88 4.88
C LEU A 77 -2.05 4.36 3.41
N PRO A 78 -1.88 5.66 3.09
CA PRO A 78 -1.71 6.12 1.71
C PRO A 78 -0.53 5.46 0.99
N MET A 79 0.62 5.28 1.66
CA MET A 79 1.78 4.58 1.09
C MET A 79 1.46 3.13 0.73
N THR A 80 0.72 2.44 1.61
CA THR A 80 0.27 1.07 1.37
C THR A 80 -0.70 0.99 0.20
N ALA A 81 -1.64 1.93 0.10
CA ALA A 81 -2.57 2.00 -1.03
C ALA A 81 -1.85 2.27 -2.36
N ASP A 82 -0.88 3.20 -2.38
CA ASP A 82 -0.01 3.40 -3.54
C ASP A 82 0.71 2.10 -3.95
N ARG A 83 1.26 1.38 -2.98
CA ARG A 83 1.91 0.09 -3.23
C ARG A 83 0.97 -0.93 -3.87
N ILE A 84 -0.28 -1.00 -3.42
CA ILE A 84 -1.29 -1.89 -4.01
C ILE A 84 -1.56 -1.49 -5.47
N VAL A 85 -1.71 -0.20 -5.77
CA VAL A 85 -1.91 0.30 -7.15
C VAL A 85 -0.72 -0.08 -8.04
N ARG A 86 0.50 0.05 -7.55
CA ARG A 86 1.73 -0.28 -8.31
C ARG A 86 1.98 -1.78 -8.43
N CYS A 87 1.31 -2.62 -7.63
CA CYS A 87 1.38 -4.08 -7.70
C CYS A 87 0.41 -4.62 -8.76
N ASN A 88 0.71 -4.29 -10.01
CA ASN A 88 -0.09 -4.65 -11.17
C ASN A 88 0.79 -5.28 -12.28
N PRO A 89 0.23 -5.81 -13.38
CA PRO A 89 0.99 -6.47 -14.46
C PRO A 89 2.08 -5.63 -15.13
N SER A 90 1.97 -4.29 -15.10
CA SER A 90 2.98 -3.39 -15.69
C SER A 90 4.19 -3.15 -14.77
N ALA A 91 4.14 -3.61 -13.52
CA ALA A 91 5.14 -3.26 -12.51
C ALA A 91 6.56 -3.70 -12.90
N PHE A 92 6.72 -4.90 -13.47
CA PHE A 92 8.00 -5.40 -13.96
C PHE A 92 8.59 -4.47 -15.04
N PHE A 93 7.79 -4.14 -16.05
CA PHE A 93 8.21 -3.22 -17.12
C PHE A 93 8.56 -1.84 -16.57
N ASN A 94 7.73 -1.29 -15.68
CA ASN A 94 8.02 -0.01 -15.04
C ASN A 94 9.35 -0.05 -14.29
N HIS A 95 9.63 -1.15 -13.56
CA HIS A 95 10.86 -1.33 -12.80
C HIS A 95 12.10 -1.39 -13.70
N LEU A 96 12.01 -2.06 -14.85
CA LEU A 96 13.07 -2.05 -15.85
C LEU A 96 13.36 -0.64 -16.40
N HIS A 97 12.32 0.10 -16.80
CA HIS A 97 12.47 1.42 -17.40
C HIS A 97 12.98 2.49 -16.42
N MET A 98 12.71 2.32 -15.12
CA MET A 98 13.25 3.19 -14.07
C MET A 98 14.62 2.72 -13.54
N ARG A 99 15.20 1.65 -14.10
CA ARG A 99 16.42 0.97 -13.63
C ARG A 99 16.36 0.60 -12.13
N GLY A 100 15.23 0.03 -11.71
CA GLY A 100 15.01 -0.47 -10.36
C GLY A 100 15.82 -1.74 -10.05
N GLY A 101 16.02 -2.00 -8.76
CA GLY A 101 16.78 -3.16 -8.29
C GLY A 101 15.95 -4.44 -8.22
N PHE A 102 16.61 -5.59 -8.30
CA PHE A 102 16.00 -6.91 -8.17
C PHE A 102 16.60 -7.62 -6.96
N HIS A 103 15.76 -8.34 -6.23
CA HIS A 103 16.17 -9.07 -5.03
C HIS A 103 16.92 -10.34 -5.43
N ASP A 104 18.21 -10.42 -5.11
CA ASP A 104 19.13 -11.43 -5.63
C ASP A 104 18.67 -12.88 -5.42
N ALA A 105 17.97 -13.15 -4.32
CA ALA A 105 17.56 -14.51 -3.98
C ALA A 105 16.40 -15.05 -4.82
N ASP A 106 15.52 -14.19 -5.34
CA ASP A 106 14.27 -14.62 -5.98
C ASP A 106 13.81 -13.75 -7.17
N GLY A 107 14.59 -12.74 -7.55
CA GLY A 107 14.31 -11.87 -8.68
C GLY A 107 13.14 -10.90 -8.48
N ARG A 108 12.59 -10.77 -7.27
CA ARG A 108 11.48 -9.84 -7.02
C ARG A 108 11.91 -8.38 -7.14
N LEU A 109 10.95 -7.54 -7.50
CA LEU A 109 11.15 -6.10 -7.65
C LEU A 109 11.44 -5.46 -6.28
N ILE A 110 12.57 -4.77 -6.10
CA ILE A 110 12.90 -4.13 -4.84
C ILE A 110 12.20 -2.77 -4.75
N ASP A 111 11.34 -2.59 -3.77
CA ASP A 111 10.77 -1.29 -3.45
C ASP A 111 10.38 -1.16 -1.98
N GLN A 112 11.12 -0.33 -1.26
CA GLN A 112 10.97 -0.07 0.17
C GLN A 112 10.06 1.16 0.40
N PRO A 113 9.41 1.28 1.58
CA PRO A 113 8.63 2.47 1.93
C PRO A 113 9.43 3.77 1.76
N THR A 114 10.68 3.76 2.20
CA THR A 114 11.65 4.82 1.92
C THR A 114 12.44 4.47 0.66
N SER A 115 12.28 5.26 -0.40
CA SER A 115 13.03 5.06 -1.65
C SER A 115 14.41 5.72 -1.58
N HIS A 116 15.45 4.97 -1.91
CA HIS A 116 16.82 5.47 -2.06
C HIS A 116 17.19 5.74 -3.53
N LEU A 117 16.26 5.52 -4.47
CA LEU A 117 16.49 5.76 -5.89
C LEU A 117 16.67 7.27 -6.16
N ILE A 118 17.77 7.61 -6.81
CA ILE A 118 18.05 8.95 -7.31
C ILE A 118 17.59 9.01 -8.77
N ALA A 119 16.35 9.41 -9.00
CA ALA A 119 15.83 9.61 -10.35
C ALA A 119 16.33 10.94 -10.93
N SER A 120 16.65 10.95 -12.23
CA SER A 120 16.83 12.19 -12.99
C SER A 120 15.48 12.94 -13.01
N LYS A 121 15.39 14.05 -12.28
CA LYS A 121 14.15 14.83 -12.15
C LYS A 121 13.82 15.55 -13.45
N LYS A 122 13.05 14.92 -14.35
CA LYS A 122 12.53 15.57 -15.57
C LYS A 122 11.14 16.20 -15.35
N LYS A 123 10.29 15.57 -14.54
CA LYS A 123 8.91 16.01 -14.25
C LYS A 123 8.70 16.49 -12.82
N SER A 124 7.73 17.39 -12.60
CA SER A 124 7.44 17.98 -11.28
C SER A 124 6.55 17.07 -10.42
N PRO A 125 6.99 16.66 -9.21
CA PRO A 125 6.17 15.85 -8.31
C PRO A 125 4.89 16.52 -7.84
N ILE A 126 4.93 17.84 -7.62
CA ILE A 126 3.77 18.61 -7.15
C ILE A 126 2.70 18.65 -8.23
N VAL A 127 3.09 18.89 -9.49
CA VAL A 127 2.17 18.88 -10.64
C VAL A 127 1.53 17.50 -10.78
N ALA A 128 2.30 16.42 -10.64
CA ALA A 128 1.75 15.06 -10.67
C ALA A 128 0.69 14.85 -9.57
N GLY A 129 0.97 15.26 -8.33
CA GLY A 129 0.00 15.17 -7.23
C GLY A 129 -1.28 15.94 -7.50
N ILE A 130 -1.17 17.20 -7.97
CA ILE A 130 -2.34 18.03 -8.30
C ILE A 130 -3.16 17.41 -9.43
N LEU A 131 -2.53 16.90 -10.49
CA LEU A 131 -3.22 16.25 -11.60
C LEU A 131 -4.04 15.03 -11.11
N SER A 132 -3.45 14.17 -10.27
CA SER A 132 -4.17 13.02 -9.70
C SER A 132 -5.23 13.40 -8.67
N ALA A 133 -5.13 14.56 -8.01
CA ALA A 133 -6.17 15.07 -7.13
C ALA A 133 -7.41 15.54 -7.91
N ILE A 134 -7.23 16.11 -9.11
CA ILE A 134 -8.35 16.53 -9.96
C ILE A 134 -8.92 15.33 -10.72
N VAL A 135 -8.04 14.53 -11.34
CA VAL A 135 -8.42 13.35 -12.11
C VAL A 135 -7.54 12.18 -11.67
N PRO A 136 -8.08 11.24 -10.87
CA PRO A 136 -7.34 10.05 -10.42
C PRO A 136 -6.61 9.36 -11.58
N GLY A 137 -5.34 9.03 -11.38
CA GLY A 137 -4.47 8.42 -12.38
C GLY A 137 -3.70 9.40 -13.27
N ALA A 138 -4.19 10.63 -13.49
CA ALA A 138 -3.58 11.57 -14.43
C ALA A 138 -2.14 11.95 -14.07
N GLY A 139 -1.83 12.08 -12.78
CA GLY A 139 -0.49 12.36 -12.30
C GLY A 139 0.51 11.22 -12.53
N ARG A 140 0.05 9.97 -12.45
CA ARG A 140 0.88 8.78 -12.76
C ARG A 140 1.13 8.66 -14.27
N VAL A 141 0.13 8.96 -15.10
CA VAL A 141 0.28 9.07 -16.56
C VAL A 141 1.30 10.15 -16.91
N TYR A 142 1.20 11.33 -16.29
CA TYR A 142 2.17 12.42 -16.44
C TYR A 142 3.61 12.01 -16.08
N ALA A 143 3.77 11.12 -15.09
CA ALA A 143 5.06 10.54 -14.72
C ALA A 143 5.55 9.41 -15.66
N GLY A 144 4.83 9.12 -16.75
CA GLY A 144 5.18 8.08 -17.72
C GLY A 144 4.69 6.68 -17.35
N ARG A 145 3.82 6.56 -16.33
CA ARG A 145 3.34 5.26 -15.80
C ARG A 145 1.85 5.10 -16.08
N TRP A 146 1.52 4.94 -17.35
CA TRP A 146 0.13 5.00 -17.82
C TRP A 146 -0.76 3.91 -17.19
N PHE A 147 -0.26 2.67 -17.08
CA PHE A 147 -1.04 1.56 -16.54
C PHE A 147 -1.24 1.69 -15.03
N ASP A 148 -0.26 2.20 -14.30
CA ASP A 148 -0.44 2.58 -12.90
C ASP A 148 -1.48 3.71 -12.75
N GLY A 149 -1.54 4.64 -13.71
CA GLY A 149 -2.58 5.66 -13.76
C GLY A 149 -3.97 5.05 -13.94
N PHE A 150 -4.12 4.13 -14.89
CA PHE A 150 -5.37 3.39 -15.07
C PHE A 150 -5.77 2.61 -13.81
N MET A 151 -4.84 1.87 -13.20
CA MET A 151 -5.11 1.12 -11.97
C MET A 151 -5.46 2.04 -10.79
N GLY A 152 -4.80 3.20 -10.69
CA GLY A 152 -5.11 4.23 -9.70
C GLY A 152 -6.54 4.77 -9.86
N PHE A 153 -6.93 5.10 -11.09
CA PHE A 153 -8.31 5.50 -11.43
C PHE A 153 -9.32 4.42 -11.03
N VAL A 154 -9.09 3.16 -11.43
CA VAL A 154 -9.99 2.04 -11.12
C VAL A 154 -10.14 1.85 -9.61
N MET A 155 -9.04 1.87 -8.85
CA MET A 155 -9.09 1.70 -7.39
C MET A 155 -9.85 2.82 -6.69
N VAL A 156 -9.62 4.07 -7.09
CA VAL A 156 -10.38 5.22 -6.56
C VAL A 156 -11.86 5.11 -6.94
N TYR A 157 -12.17 4.75 -8.19
CA TYR A 157 -13.54 4.59 -8.65
C TYR A 157 -14.28 3.49 -7.87
N LEU A 158 -13.68 2.32 -7.70
CA LEU A 158 -14.28 1.19 -6.97
C LEU A 158 -14.54 1.53 -5.51
N THR A 159 -13.56 2.15 -4.84
CA THR A 159 -13.70 2.48 -3.41
C THR A 159 -14.68 3.64 -3.20
N ALA A 160 -14.68 4.64 -4.07
CA ALA A 160 -15.68 5.72 -4.04
C ALA A 160 -17.09 5.21 -4.32
N SER A 161 -17.27 4.34 -5.31
CA SER A 161 -18.58 3.72 -5.61
C SER A 161 -19.08 2.88 -4.44
N SER A 162 -18.20 2.07 -3.84
CA SER A 162 -18.51 1.31 -2.62
C SER A 162 -18.96 2.21 -1.46
N ALA A 163 -18.32 3.37 -1.29
CA ALA A 163 -18.69 4.36 -0.29
C ALA A 163 -20.07 4.99 -0.56
N ILE A 164 -20.37 5.33 -1.81
CA ILE A 164 -21.68 5.85 -2.23
C ILE A 164 -22.78 4.80 -2.02
N ASP A 165 -22.50 3.53 -2.29
CA ASP A 165 -23.48 2.46 -2.07
C ASP A 165 -23.63 2.11 -0.59
N ALA A 166 -22.57 2.27 0.21
CA ALA A 166 -22.66 2.17 1.67
C ALA A 166 -23.48 3.32 2.27
N SER A 167 -23.42 4.53 1.72
CA SER A 167 -24.13 5.70 2.25
C SER A 167 -25.65 5.54 2.21
N LYS A 168 -26.16 4.75 1.27
CA LYS A 168 -27.60 4.47 1.09
C LYS A 168 -28.14 3.40 2.05
N ARG A 169 -27.26 2.64 2.71
CA ARG A 169 -27.64 1.54 3.61
C ARG A 169 -27.78 2.05 5.04
N ASP A 170 -28.70 1.47 5.82
CA ASP A 170 -28.85 1.77 7.26
C ASP A 170 -27.85 0.98 8.11
N ASN A 171 -26.55 1.17 7.84
CA ASN A 171 -25.46 0.50 8.54
C ASN A 171 -24.25 1.44 8.71
N ASP A 172 -24.10 2.00 9.91
CA ASP A 172 -23.06 2.98 10.20
C ASP A 172 -21.65 2.40 10.19
N PHE A 173 -21.48 1.14 10.57
CA PHE A 173 -20.20 0.44 10.46
C PHE A 173 -19.79 0.29 8.99
N GLY A 174 -20.73 -0.14 8.15
CA GLY A 174 -20.51 -0.29 6.70
C GLY A 174 -20.15 1.03 6.02
N LYS A 175 -20.85 2.12 6.38
CA LYS A 175 -20.53 3.49 5.92
C LYS A 175 -19.12 3.87 6.31
N SER A 176 -18.79 3.74 7.60
CA SER A 176 -17.49 4.15 8.16
C SER A 176 -16.34 3.42 7.48
N PHE A 177 -16.47 2.10 7.29
CA PHE A 177 -15.48 1.28 6.60
C PHE A 177 -15.30 1.72 5.13
N ALA A 178 -16.40 1.86 4.38
CA ALA A 178 -16.33 2.20 2.96
C ALA A 178 -15.76 3.61 2.72
N TYR A 179 -16.18 4.61 3.52
CA TYR A 179 -15.60 5.95 3.48
C TYR A 179 -14.11 5.95 3.83
N SER A 180 -13.70 5.15 4.81
CA SER A 180 -12.28 5.02 5.17
C SER A 180 -11.46 4.43 4.01
N MET A 181 -11.99 3.43 3.30
CA MET A 181 -11.31 2.87 2.13
C MET A 181 -11.22 3.87 0.98
N ALA A 182 -12.30 4.60 0.69
CA ALA A 182 -12.27 5.67 -0.30
C ALA A 182 -11.22 6.73 0.04
N ALA A 183 -11.15 7.17 1.30
CA ALA A 183 -10.16 8.15 1.75
C ALA A 183 -8.71 7.64 1.61
N ILE A 184 -8.45 6.38 2.02
CA ILE A 184 -7.11 5.77 1.93
C ILE A 184 -6.65 5.64 0.48
N PHE A 185 -7.50 5.15 -0.43
CA PHE A 185 -7.12 4.97 -1.83
C PHE A 185 -7.03 6.30 -2.58
N TYR A 186 -7.89 7.28 -2.27
CA TYR A 186 -7.80 8.62 -2.85
C TYR A 186 -6.53 9.36 -2.44
N THR A 187 -6.21 9.38 -1.14
CA THR A 187 -4.96 9.99 -0.65
C THR A 187 -3.72 9.21 -1.10
N GLY A 188 -3.81 7.88 -1.18
CA GLY A 188 -2.77 7.02 -1.75
C GLY A 188 -2.53 7.27 -3.24
N GLU A 189 -3.57 7.59 -4.01
CA GLU A 189 -3.46 7.96 -5.42
C GLU A 189 -2.66 9.27 -5.60
N ILE A 190 -3.01 10.31 -4.84
CA ILE A 190 -2.29 11.60 -4.86
C ILE A 190 -0.82 11.41 -4.44
N TYR A 191 -0.59 10.70 -3.34
CA TYR A 191 0.75 10.39 -2.84
C TYR A 191 1.56 9.60 -3.88
N GLY A 192 0.95 8.59 -4.49
CA GLY A 192 1.60 7.72 -5.46
C GLY A 192 1.94 8.41 -6.78
N ALA A 193 1.12 9.37 -7.21
CA ALA A 193 1.43 10.23 -8.35
C ALA A 193 2.65 11.13 -8.06
N TYR A 194 2.65 11.80 -6.90
CA TYR A 194 3.82 12.58 -6.44
C TYR A 194 5.07 11.70 -6.39
N ARG A 195 4.97 10.52 -5.76
CA ARG A 195 6.09 9.58 -5.59
C ARG A 195 6.60 9.07 -6.94
N SER A 196 5.71 8.78 -7.89
CA SER A 196 6.06 8.31 -9.23
C SER A 196 6.88 9.35 -9.99
N ALA A 197 6.45 10.62 -9.97
CA ALA A 197 7.22 11.71 -10.55
C ALA A 197 8.49 12.02 -9.75
N LYS A 198 8.58 11.71 -8.45
CA LYS A 198 9.79 11.98 -7.67
C LYS A 198 10.89 10.92 -7.83
N TYR A 199 10.52 9.64 -7.90
CA TYR A 199 11.46 8.53 -7.79
C TYR A 199 11.37 7.48 -8.91
N TYR A 200 10.24 7.39 -9.62
CA TYR A 200 9.94 6.26 -10.51
C TYR A 200 9.69 6.68 -11.96
N GLN A 201 10.34 7.75 -12.39
CA GLN A 201 10.30 8.15 -13.79
C GLN A 201 11.10 7.17 -14.65
N PRO A 202 10.64 6.86 -15.88
CA PRO A 202 11.46 6.20 -16.89
C PRO A 202 12.76 6.98 -17.16
N GLN A 203 13.89 6.27 -17.26
CA GLN A 203 15.22 6.88 -17.45
C GLN A 203 15.59 7.00 -18.93
#